data_AF-A0A5J4UZY1-F1
#
_entry.id   AF-A0A5J4UZY1-F1
#
_cell.length_a   1.000
_cell.length_b   1.000
_cell.length_c   1.000
_cell.angle_alpha   90.00
_cell.angle_beta   90.00
_cell.angle_gamma   90.00
#
_symmetry.space_group_name_H-M   'P 1'
#
loop_
_entity.id
_entity.type
_entity.pdbx_description
1 polymer ?
#
loop_
_entity_poly.entity_id
_entity_poly.type
_entity_poly.pdbx_seq_one_letter_code
_entity_poly.pdbx_strand_id
1 'polypeptide(L)'
;MDYKQRQTVKALLESETMQLIGMIEKSKEQKGSEQENEQMNKENNELKAKVRPLEVEKEQEKQRADLSEQENQKAISEIDKLKQKVNLTEQEKQKTQSERDQEKRRADTEHAENDKLKQEKQKDLQEKQKSQFEVTRLTTENQHLQTEISKLRPQITQPKEQLKPEPKVQQIQQSVPSSLSTITYQSIIPDPDHVIQQENKIIRTNKGNKSTVAFNPVITSGIVRFGGFFEKHPNNWFRIGIDDSSAVFGSNQFPQSGENEKNTVCYRDTFTFLLKTPPLQSLNSRMFNIHQQKEALKDKEFLNGEKVGE
;
A
#
# COMPACT_ATOMS: atom_id res chain seq x y z
N MET A 1 -103.00 28.32 -82.15
CA MET A 1 -103.33 27.29 -81.15
C MET A 1 -103.22 25.95 -81.84
N ASP A 2 -102.11 25.26 -81.60
CA ASP A 2 -101.76 24.02 -82.29
C ASP A 2 -102.39 22.83 -81.55
N TYR A 3 -103.50 22.30 -82.08
CA TYR A 3 -104.27 21.21 -81.49
C TYR A 3 -103.73 19.82 -81.85
N LYS A 4 -102.50 19.71 -82.37
CA LYS A 4 -101.94 18.46 -82.92
C LYS A 4 -101.03 17.67 -81.96
N GLN A 5 -101.32 17.67 -80.66
CA GLN A 5 -100.66 16.72 -79.75
C GLN A 5 -101.53 16.35 -78.55
N ARG A 6 -102.74 15.84 -78.82
CA ARG A 6 -103.47 15.06 -77.80
C ARG A 6 -102.75 13.73 -77.67
N GLN A 7 -102.01 13.56 -76.57
CA GLN A 7 -101.50 12.25 -76.16
C GLN A 7 -102.67 11.26 -76.15
N THR A 8 -102.55 10.20 -76.93
CA THR A 8 -103.51 9.10 -76.95
C THR A 8 -103.53 8.47 -75.56
N VAL A 9 -104.69 8.01 -75.09
CA VAL A 9 -104.85 7.30 -73.79
C VAL A 9 -103.79 6.19 -73.62
N LYS A 10 -103.39 5.56 -74.72
CA LYS A 10 -102.27 4.60 -74.78
C LYS A 10 -100.92 5.17 -74.32
N ALA A 11 -100.56 6.38 -74.72
CA ALA A 11 -99.30 7.02 -74.32
C ALA A 11 -99.29 7.42 -72.83
N LEU A 12 -100.45 7.77 -72.26
CA LEU A 12 -100.59 8.07 -70.84
C LEU A 12 -100.39 6.80 -70.00
N LEU A 13 -101.03 5.70 -70.40
CA LEU A 13 -100.85 4.37 -69.79
C LEU A 13 -99.40 3.87 -69.89
N GLU A 14 -98.74 4.04 -71.05
CA GLU A 14 -97.32 3.70 -71.22
C GLU A 14 -96.40 4.54 -70.32
N SER A 15 -96.69 5.83 -70.14
CA SER A 15 -95.94 6.70 -69.22
C SER A 15 -96.13 6.30 -67.74
N GLU A 16 -97.36 6.02 -67.32
CA GLU A 16 -97.65 5.60 -65.94
C GLU A 16 -97.01 4.22 -65.63
N THR A 17 -97.07 3.28 -66.58
CA THR A 17 -96.43 1.96 -66.41
C THR A 17 -94.90 2.04 -66.33
N MET A 18 -94.25 2.86 -67.17
CA MET A 18 -92.81 3.10 -67.06
C MET A 18 -92.43 3.77 -65.73
N GLN A 19 -93.21 4.73 -65.25
CA GLN A 19 -92.97 5.39 -63.97
C GLN A 19 -93.07 4.39 -62.81
N LEU A 20 -94.05 3.48 -62.85
CA LEU A 20 -94.25 2.44 -61.85
C LEU A 20 -93.12 1.40 -61.87
N ILE A 21 -92.65 0.99 -63.05
CA ILE A 21 -91.47 0.12 -63.21
C ILE A 21 -90.22 0.79 -62.62
N GLY A 22 -89.98 2.07 -62.94
CA GLY A 22 -88.86 2.81 -62.38
C GLY A 22 -88.93 2.98 -60.85
N MET A 23 -90.13 3.12 -60.28
CA MET A 23 -90.33 3.13 -58.83
C MET A 23 -90.05 1.75 -58.19
N ILE A 24 -90.43 0.67 -58.86
CA ILE A 24 -90.14 -0.70 -58.41
C ILE A 24 -88.65 -1.00 -58.47
N GLU A 25 -87.96 -0.62 -59.55
CA GLU A 25 -86.50 -0.80 -59.68
C GLU A 25 -85.74 -0.01 -58.61
N LYS A 26 -86.06 1.28 -58.43
CA LYS A 26 -85.47 2.11 -57.36
C LYS A 26 -85.75 1.53 -55.96
N SER A 27 -86.95 1.01 -55.72
CA SER A 27 -87.29 0.40 -54.43
C SER A 27 -86.53 -0.90 -54.18
N LYS A 28 -86.33 -1.74 -55.21
CA LYS A 28 -85.52 -2.96 -55.11
C LYS A 28 -84.04 -2.64 -54.87
N GLU A 29 -83.51 -1.65 -55.57
CA GLU A 29 -82.13 -1.18 -55.40
C GLU A 29 -81.91 -0.59 -54.00
N GLN A 30 -82.85 0.22 -53.52
CA GLN A 30 -82.80 0.77 -52.17
C GLN A 30 -82.84 -0.33 -51.08
N LYS A 31 -83.75 -1.32 -51.20
CA LYS A 31 -83.83 -2.44 -50.26
C LYS A 31 -82.57 -3.32 -50.26
N GLY A 32 -81.95 -3.52 -51.43
CA GLY A 32 -80.66 -4.21 -51.54
C GLY A 32 -79.56 -3.47 -50.78
N SER A 33 -79.47 -2.14 -50.95
CA SER A 33 -78.48 -1.31 -50.27
C SER A 33 -78.67 -1.23 -48.74
N GLU A 34 -79.91 -1.28 -48.25
CA GLU A 34 -80.22 -1.29 -46.81
C GLU A 34 -79.77 -2.61 -46.15
N GLN A 35 -80.03 -3.74 -46.81
CA GLN A 35 -79.61 -5.06 -46.32
C GLN A 35 -78.08 -5.21 -46.32
N GLU A 36 -77.40 -4.73 -47.36
CA GLU A 36 -75.93 -4.73 -47.44
C GLU A 36 -75.31 -3.86 -46.34
N ASN A 37 -75.88 -2.68 -46.09
CA ASN A 37 -75.43 -1.80 -45.00
C ASN A 37 -75.61 -2.42 -43.61
N GLU A 38 -76.71 -3.15 -43.38
CA GLU A 38 -76.94 -3.85 -42.11
C GLU A 38 -75.94 -5.00 -41.91
N GLN A 39 -75.68 -5.78 -42.96
CA GLN A 39 -74.66 -6.83 -42.94
C GLN A 39 -73.27 -6.24 -42.67
N MET A 40 -72.89 -5.16 -43.37
CA MET A 40 -71.61 -4.48 -43.18
C MET A 40 -71.45 -3.93 -41.76
N ASN A 41 -72.52 -3.37 -41.17
CA ASN A 41 -72.49 -2.91 -39.78
C ASN A 41 -72.32 -4.05 -38.78
N LYS A 42 -72.95 -5.21 -39.03
CA LYS A 42 -72.77 -6.40 -38.19
C LYS A 42 -71.35 -6.93 -38.26
N GLU A 43 -70.79 -7.05 -39.46
CA GLU A 43 -69.40 -7.47 -39.67
C GLU A 43 -68.40 -6.49 -39.04
N ASN A 44 -68.62 -5.18 -39.18
CA ASN A 44 -67.79 -4.16 -38.55
C ASN A 44 -67.80 -4.25 -37.02
N ASN A 45 -68.97 -4.50 -36.42
CA ASN A 45 -69.07 -4.67 -34.97
C ASN A 45 -68.38 -5.95 -34.49
N GLU A 46 -68.47 -7.05 -35.26
CA GLU A 46 -67.77 -8.29 -34.96
C GLU A 46 -66.25 -8.13 -35.07
N LEU A 47 -65.76 -7.48 -36.13
CA LEU A 47 -64.35 -7.16 -36.30
C LEU A 47 -63.84 -6.28 -35.16
N LYS A 48 -64.60 -5.24 -34.77
CA LYS A 48 -64.24 -4.36 -33.65
C LYS A 48 -64.19 -5.14 -32.33
N ALA A 49 -65.07 -6.11 -32.14
CA ALA A 49 -65.06 -6.99 -30.97
C ALA A 49 -63.84 -7.92 -30.96
N LYS A 50 -63.37 -8.40 -32.13
CA LYS A 50 -62.16 -9.25 -32.27
C LYS A 50 -60.84 -8.47 -32.21
N VAL A 51 -60.81 -7.21 -32.63
CA VAL A 51 -59.60 -6.37 -32.59
C VAL A 51 -59.21 -6.01 -31.15
N ARG A 52 -60.17 -5.71 -30.27
CA ARG A 52 -59.89 -5.36 -28.87
C ARG A 52 -59.08 -6.41 -28.09
N PRO A 53 -59.41 -7.72 -28.08
CA PRO A 53 -58.62 -8.71 -27.36
C PRO A 53 -57.22 -8.89 -27.97
N LEU A 54 -57.07 -8.74 -29.29
CA LEU A 54 -55.76 -8.81 -29.94
C LEU A 54 -54.85 -7.64 -29.54
N GLU A 55 -55.39 -6.43 -29.39
CA GLU A 55 -54.64 -5.28 -28.89
C GLU A 55 -54.18 -5.50 -27.43
N VAL A 56 -55.04 -6.08 -26.60
CA VAL A 56 -54.70 -6.43 -25.21
C VAL A 56 -53.63 -7.52 -25.14
N GLU A 57 -53.75 -8.58 -25.94
CA GLU A 57 -52.76 -9.67 -26.00
C GLU A 57 -51.40 -9.15 -26.46
N LYS A 58 -51.37 -8.30 -27.50
CA LYS A 58 -50.15 -7.67 -28.00
C LYS A 58 -49.48 -6.79 -26.94
N GLU A 59 -50.25 -6.02 -26.17
CA GLU A 59 -49.70 -5.20 -25.09
C GLU A 59 -49.17 -6.05 -23.93
N GLN A 60 -49.87 -7.14 -23.59
CA GLN A 60 -49.39 -8.10 -22.58
C GLN A 60 -48.11 -8.80 -23.02
N GLU A 61 -47.99 -9.21 -24.28
CA GLU A 61 -46.79 -9.83 -24.83
C GLU A 61 -45.60 -8.84 -24.78
N LYS A 62 -45.84 -7.58 -25.12
CA LYS A 62 -44.82 -6.53 -25.01
C LYS A 62 -44.34 -6.35 -23.58
N GLN A 63 -45.25 -6.29 -22.60
CA GLN A 63 -44.88 -6.19 -21.18
C GLN A 63 -44.09 -7.40 -20.68
N ARG A 64 -44.40 -8.61 -21.17
CA ARG A 64 -43.62 -9.82 -20.85
C ARG A 64 -42.23 -9.78 -21.47
N ALA A 65 -42.10 -9.28 -22.69
CA ALA A 65 -40.80 -9.12 -23.35
C ALA A 65 -39.92 -8.11 -22.59
N ASP A 66 -40.48 -6.95 -22.21
CA ASP A 66 -39.76 -5.91 -21.47
C ASP A 66 -39.28 -6.43 -20.09
N LEU A 67 -40.13 -7.18 -19.37
CA LEU A 67 -39.75 -7.79 -18.09
C LEU A 67 -38.65 -8.84 -18.26
N SER A 68 -38.75 -9.70 -19.29
CA SER A 68 -37.72 -10.70 -19.57
C SER A 68 -36.38 -10.06 -19.95
N GLU A 69 -36.39 -8.97 -20.72
CA GLU A 69 -35.19 -8.23 -21.05
C GLU A 69 -34.55 -7.60 -19.79
N GLN A 70 -35.37 -7.03 -18.90
CA GLN A 70 -34.89 -6.48 -17.63
C GLN A 70 -34.25 -7.55 -16.74
N GLU A 71 -34.84 -8.74 -16.63
CA GLU A 71 -34.27 -9.86 -15.87
C GLU A 71 -32.95 -10.34 -16.47
N ASN A 72 -32.86 -10.43 -17.80
CA ASN A 72 -31.63 -10.79 -18.51
C ASN A 72 -30.52 -9.76 -18.27
N GLN A 73 -30.82 -8.45 -18.33
CA GLN A 73 -29.86 -7.39 -18.03
C GLN A 73 -29.38 -7.46 -16.58
N LYS A 74 -30.27 -7.76 -15.63
CA LYS A 74 -29.91 -7.94 -14.22
C LYS A 74 -28.98 -9.14 -14.02
N ALA A 75 -29.27 -10.28 -14.67
CA ALA A 75 -28.44 -11.48 -14.60
C ALA A 75 -27.03 -11.24 -15.18
N ILE A 76 -26.92 -10.51 -16.30
CA ILE A 76 -25.63 -10.14 -16.90
C ILE A 76 -24.82 -9.27 -15.92
N SER A 77 -25.44 -8.27 -15.29
CA SER A 77 -24.76 -7.42 -14.30
C SER A 77 -24.27 -8.21 -13.08
N GLU A 78 -25.01 -9.21 -12.63
CA GLU A 78 -24.61 -10.07 -11.52
C GLU A 78 -23.43 -10.98 -11.89
N ILE A 79 -23.43 -11.55 -13.10
CA ILE A 79 -22.31 -12.33 -13.63
C ILE A 79 -21.04 -11.48 -13.69
N ASP A 80 -21.13 -10.22 -14.15
CA ASP A 80 -19.96 -9.34 -14.23
C ASP A 80 -19.41 -8.98 -12.84
N LYS A 81 -20.29 -8.74 -11.85
CA LYS A 81 -19.87 -8.54 -10.45
C LYS A 81 -19.18 -9.78 -9.89
N LEU A 82 -19.70 -10.97 -10.17
CA LEU A 82 -19.08 -12.23 -9.73
C LEU A 82 -17.71 -12.45 -10.38
N LYS A 83 -17.57 -12.17 -11.68
CA LYS A 83 -16.28 -12.22 -12.38
C LYS A 83 -15.24 -11.28 -11.75
N GLN A 84 -15.63 -10.05 -11.42
CA GLN A 84 -14.74 -9.11 -10.74
C GLN A 84 -14.31 -9.63 -9.35
N LYS A 85 -15.24 -10.19 -8.58
CA LYS A 85 -14.95 -10.75 -7.26
C LYS A 85 -14.00 -11.95 -7.34
N VAL A 86 -14.18 -12.83 -8.33
CA VAL A 86 -13.29 -13.98 -8.57
C VAL A 86 -11.88 -13.50 -8.90
N ASN A 87 -11.74 -12.51 -9.78
CA ASN A 87 -10.43 -11.96 -10.16
C ASN A 87 -9.70 -11.33 -8.96
N LEU A 88 -10.39 -10.54 -8.14
CA LEU A 88 -9.82 -9.99 -6.89
C LEU A 88 -9.35 -11.08 -5.94
N THR A 89 -10.16 -12.13 -5.77
CA THR A 89 -9.83 -13.27 -4.89
C THR A 89 -8.60 -14.02 -5.40
N GLU A 90 -8.47 -14.19 -6.71
CA GLU A 90 -7.32 -14.85 -7.33
C GLU A 90 -6.04 -14.02 -7.16
N GLN A 91 -6.13 -12.69 -7.32
CA GLN A 91 -5.03 -11.77 -7.09
C GLN A 91 -4.55 -11.80 -5.62
N GLU A 92 -5.47 -11.83 -4.65
CA GLU A 92 -5.12 -11.96 -3.22
C GLU A 92 -4.45 -13.30 -2.90
N LYS A 93 -4.92 -14.40 -3.50
CA LYS A 93 -4.26 -15.71 -3.36
C LYS A 93 -2.84 -15.70 -3.92
N GLN A 94 -2.62 -15.12 -5.10
CA GLN A 94 -1.28 -15.00 -5.68
C GLN A 94 -0.35 -14.15 -4.82
N LYS A 95 -0.85 -13.03 -4.27
CA LYS A 95 -0.08 -12.18 -3.36
C LYS A 95 0.32 -12.93 -2.09
N THR A 96 -0.62 -13.61 -1.46
CA THR A 96 -0.37 -14.40 -0.23
C THR A 96 0.64 -15.53 -0.48
N GLN A 97 0.56 -16.19 -1.64
CA GLN A 97 1.52 -17.22 -2.02
C GLN A 97 2.92 -16.65 -2.24
N SER A 98 3.03 -15.49 -2.91
CA SER A 98 4.30 -14.81 -3.12
C SER A 98 4.97 -14.36 -1.82
N GLU A 99 4.18 -13.84 -0.86
CA GLU A 99 4.66 -13.46 0.47
C GLU A 99 5.19 -14.67 1.24
N ARG A 100 4.49 -15.82 1.20
CA ARG A 100 4.94 -17.08 1.81
C ARG A 100 6.24 -17.58 1.19
N ASP A 101 6.37 -17.53 -0.13
CA ASP A 101 7.59 -17.94 -0.83
C ASP A 101 8.77 -17.00 -0.56
N GLN A 102 8.49 -15.71 -0.31
CA GLN A 102 9.51 -14.75 0.13
C GLN A 102 9.95 -15.04 1.58
N GLU A 103 9.01 -15.32 2.48
CA GLU A 103 9.31 -15.65 3.88
C GLU A 103 10.14 -16.93 3.99
N LYS A 104 9.79 -17.98 3.22
CA LYS A 104 10.58 -19.21 3.16
C LYS A 104 12.04 -18.95 2.75
N ARG A 105 12.25 -18.13 1.71
CA ARG A 105 13.60 -17.74 1.27
C ARG A 105 14.37 -16.94 2.33
N ARG A 106 13.69 -16.10 3.12
CA ARG A 106 14.31 -15.38 4.24
C ARG A 106 14.73 -16.35 5.35
N ALA A 107 13.88 -17.29 5.71
CA ALA A 107 14.19 -18.31 6.71
C ALA A 107 15.38 -19.20 6.29
N ASP A 108 15.42 -19.62 5.03
CA ASP A 108 16.54 -20.41 4.47
C ASP A 108 17.86 -19.62 4.52
N THR A 109 17.81 -18.31 4.24
CA THR A 109 18.98 -17.42 4.30
C THR A 109 19.47 -17.23 5.74
N GLU A 110 18.55 -16.99 6.67
CA GLU A 110 18.88 -16.83 8.11
C GLU A 110 19.47 -18.12 8.71
N HIS A 111 18.96 -19.28 8.31
CA HIS A 111 19.53 -20.57 8.72
C HIS A 111 20.97 -20.73 8.22
N ALA A 112 21.24 -20.40 6.95
CA ALA A 112 22.57 -20.48 6.38
C ALA A 112 23.57 -19.51 7.05
N GLU A 113 23.14 -18.29 7.39
CA GLU A 113 23.97 -17.33 8.13
C GLU A 113 24.27 -17.80 9.56
N ASN A 114 23.28 -18.37 10.25
CA ASN A 114 23.46 -18.93 11.59
C ASN A 114 24.44 -20.12 11.59
N ASP A 115 24.38 -21.00 10.59
CA ASP A 115 25.32 -22.11 10.44
C ASP A 115 26.75 -21.60 10.22
N LYS A 116 26.91 -20.57 9.37
CA LYS A 116 28.21 -19.92 9.13
C LYS A 116 28.76 -19.28 10.40
N LEU A 117 27.93 -18.56 11.15
CA LEU A 117 28.33 -17.94 12.41
C LEU A 117 28.74 -18.98 13.46
N LYS A 118 28.02 -20.10 13.53
CA LYS A 118 28.36 -21.23 14.41
C LYS A 118 29.70 -21.85 14.05
N GLN A 119 29.97 -22.01 12.75
CA GLN A 119 31.26 -22.50 12.25
C GLN A 119 32.40 -21.53 12.57
N GLU A 120 32.20 -20.23 12.38
CA GLU A 120 33.18 -19.18 12.69
C GLU A 120 33.50 -19.16 14.20
N LYS A 121 32.48 -19.22 15.05
CA LYS A 121 32.66 -19.28 16.51
C LYS A 121 33.43 -20.53 16.96
N GLN A 122 33.23 -21.67 16.31
CA GLN A 122 33.98 -22.89 16.60
C GLN A 122 35.46 -22.76 16.18
N LYS A 123 35.73 -22.13 15.03
CA LYS A 123 37.08 -21.85 14.56
C LYS A 123 37.83 -20.91 15.51
N ASP A 124 37.18 -19.83 15.96
CA ASP A 124 37.75 -18.88 16.93
C ASP A 124 38.08 -19.56 18.26
N LEU A 125 37.22 -20.47 18.73
CA LEU A 125 37.47 -21.23 19.96
C LEU A 125 38.69 -22.14 19.82
N GLN A 126 38.83 -22.80 18.67
CA GLN A 126 39.99 -23.63 18.37
C GLN A 126 41.28 -22.82 18.28
N GLU A 127 41.24 -21.63 17.69
CA GLU A 127 42.38 -20.72 17.61
C GLU A 127 42.82 -20.25 19.00
N LYS A 128 41.86 -19.86 19.86
CA LYS A 128 42.14 -19.50 21.27
C LYS A 128 42.80 -20.62 22.04
N GLN A 129 42.34 -21.86 21.87
CA GLN A 129 42.97 -23.03 22.52
C GLN A 129 44.41 -23.25 22.05
N LYS A 130 44.68 -23.08 20.74
CA LYS A 130 46.05 -23.18 20.20
C LYS A 130 46.96 -22.10 20.77
N SER A 131 46.51 -20.85 20.82
CA SER A 131 47.28 -19.75 21.42
C SER A 131 47.53 -19.98 22.92
N GLN A 132 46.55 -20.48 23.66
CA GLN A 132 46.71 -20.79 25.08
C GLN A 132 47.74 -21.90 25.33
N PHE A 133 47.74 -22.94 24.49
CA PHE A 133 48.75 -23.99 24.53
C PHE A 133 50.17 -23.45 24.29
N GLU A 134 50.32 -22.58 23.30
CA GLU A 134 51.61 -21.96 22.97
C GLU A 134 52.12 -21.05 24.10
N VAL A 135 51.24 -20.25 24.71
CA VAL A 135 51.58 -19.45 25.90
C VAL A 135 52.06 -20.33 27.05
N THR A 136 51.39 -21.46 27.29
CA THR A 136 51.77 -22.43 28.34
C THR A 136 53.15 -23.02 28.04
N ARG A 137 53.40 -23.45 26.79
CA ARG A 137 54.68 -23.97 26.33
C ARG A 137 55.82 -22.98 26.56
N LEU A 138 55.68 -21.74 26.08
CA LEU A 138 56.68 -20.68 26.26
C LEU A 138 56.91 -20.32 27.73
N THR A 139 55.86 -20.36 28.56
CA THR A 139 55.98 -20.13 30.01
C THR A 139 56.84 -21.19 30.67
N THR A 140 56.65 -22.47 30.33
CA THR A 140 57.46 -23.57 30.87
C THR A 140 58.93 -23.50 30.41
N GLU A 141 59.17 -23.13 29.16
CA GLU A 141 60.52 -22.96 28.61
C GLU A 141 61.26 -21.79 29.29
N ASN A 142 60.59 -20.66 29.48
CA ASN A 142 61.14 -19.52 30.23
C ASN A 142 61.48 -19.86 31.68
N GLN A 143 60.63 -20.62 32.37
CA GLN A 143 60.93 -21.11 33.73
C GLN A 143 62.17 -22.00 33.74
N HIS A 144 62.29 -22.91 32.78
CA HIS A 144 63.47 -23.77 32.65
C HIS A 144 64.76 -22.95 32.42
N LEU A 145 64.73 -22.00 31.49
CA LEU A 145 65.88 -21.11 31.23
C LEU A 145 66.27 -20.28 32.46
N GLN A 146 65.30 -19.76 33.23
CA GLN A 146 65.58 -19.07 34.49
C GLN A 146 66.31 -19.97 35.50
N THR A 147 65.92 -21.25 35.60
CA THR A 147 66.61 -22.20 36.49
C THR A 147 68.04 -22.48 36.05
N GLU A 148 68.30 -22.62 34.74
CA GLU A 148 69.65 -22.82 34.21
C GLU A 148 70.55 -21.58 34.42
N ILE A 149 70.01 -20.38 34.17
CA ILE A 149 70.73 -19.11 34.44
C ILE A 149 71.10 -19.00 35.91
N SER A 150 70.21 -19.41 36.83
CA SER A 150 70.48 -19.36 38.27
C SER A 150 71.60 -20.31 38.71
N LYS A 151 71.76 -21.47 38.04
CA LYS A 151 72.88 -22.40 38.29
C LYS A 151 74.20 -21.87 37.74
N LEU A 152 74.17 -21.13 36.63
CA LEU A 152 75.35 -20.59 35.96
C LEU A 152 75.91 -19.31 36.58
N ARG A 153 75.30 -18.78 37.65
CA ARG A 153 75.80 -17.58 38.35
C ARG A 153 76.70 -18.02 39.53
N PRO A 154 78.03 -18.14 39.36
CA PRO A 154 78.93 -18.35 40.48
C PRO A 154 78.91 -17.11 41.39
N GLN A 155 79.13 -17.33 42.69
CA GLN A 155 79.24 -16.31 43.73
C GLN A 155 80.27 -15.25 43.33
N ILE A 156 79.80 -14.12 42.78
CA ILE A 156 80.60 -12.90 42.70
C ILE A 156 80.01 -11.96 43.74
N THR A 157 80.80 -11.74 44.78
CA THR A 157 80.58 -10.84 45.91
C THR A 157 80.26 -9.42 45.43
N GLN A 158 79.34 -8.78 46.15
CA GLN A 158 78.76 -7.46 45.85
C GLN A 158 79.82 -6.36 45.62
N PRO A 159 79.46 -5.34 44.82
CA PRO A 159 79.37 -4.01 45.41
C PRO A 159 78.03 -3.32 45.16
N LYS A 160 77.71 -2.51 46.16
CA LYS A 160 76.55 -1.68 46.39
C LYS A 160 76.54 -0.52 45.39
N GLU A 161 75.77 -0.63 44.30
CA GLU A 161 75.54 0.50 43.39
C GLU A 161 74.05 0.84 43.30
N GLN A 162 73.79 2.14 43.43
CA GLN A 162 72.49 2.76 43.61
C GLN A 162 71.61 2.60 42.37
N LEU A 163 70.39 2.12 42.62
CA LEU A 163 69.31 1.96 41.66
C LEU A 163 68.81 3.32 41.17
N LYS A 164 68.99 3.57 39.87
CA LYS A 164 68.34 4.63 39.09
C LYS A 164 66.90 4.21 38.77
N PRO A 165 65.89 5.07 38.98
CA PRO A 165 64.49 4.66 38.84
C PRO A 165 64.11 4.42 37.38
N GLU A 166 63.53 3.25 37.16
CA GLU A 166 63.01 2.73 35.90
C GLU A 166 61.78 3.53 35.42
N PRO A 167 61.68 3.92 34.14
CA PRO A 167 60.58 4.72 33.63
C PRO A 167 59.30 3.87 33.59
N LYS A 168 58.36 4.19 34.48
CA LYS A 168 57.01 3.62 34.47
C LYS A 168 56.31 4.00 33.17
N VAL A 169 56.21 3.04 32.25
CA VAL A 169 55.28 3.10 31.12
C VAL A 169 53.87 3.09 31.70
N GLN A 170 53.27 4.26 31.83
CA GLN A 170 51.85 4.39 32.14
C GLN A 170 51.06 3.87 30.96
N GLN A 171 50.74 2.58 31.00
CA GLN A 171 49.72 2.00 30.14
C GLN A 171 48.41 2.68 30.51
N ILE A 172 48.00 3.68 29.71
CA ILE A 172 46.70 4.35 29.85
C ILE A 172 45.65 3.28 29.55
N GLN A 173 45.22 2.55 30.59
CA GLN A 173 43.97 1.83 30.56
C GLN A 173 42.87 2.89 30.49
N GLN A 174 42.47 3.25 29.27
CA GLN A 174 41.22 3.98 29.06
C GLN A 174 40.11 3.07 29.58
N SER A 175 39.70 3.29 30.84
CA SER A 175 38.53 2.67 31.41
C SER A 175 37.34 3.12 30.60
N VAL A 176 36.78 2.22 29.79
CA VAL A 176 35.53 2.48 29.09
C VAL A 176 34.46 2.67 30.16
N PRO A 177 33.79 3.84 30.23
CA PRO A 177 32.70 4.05 31.18
C PRO A 177 31.65 2.95 31.00
N SER A 178 31.29 2.28 32.08
CA SER A 178 30.36 1.14 32.06
C SER A 178 28.91 1.56 31.82
N SER A 179 28.59 2.85 31.86
CA SER A 179 27.24 3.38 31.67
C SER A 179 27.20 4.51 30.64
N LEU A 180 26.17 4.48 29.81
CA LEU A 180 25.83 5.57 28.90
C LEU A 180 25.16 6.68 29.72
N SER A 181 25.72 7.90 29.69
CA SER A 181 25.07 9.08 30.26
C SER A 181 23.98 9.58 29.31
N THR A 182 22.75 9.73 29.80
CA THR A 182 21.67 10.37 29.04
C THR A 182 21.92 11.86 28.91
N ILE A 183 21.90 12.38 27.68
CA ILE A 183 22.01 13.81 27.40
C ILE A 183 20.58 14.37 27.30
N THR A 184 20.29 15.43 28.06
CA THR A 184 19.05 16.19 27.91
C THR A 184 19.12 17.01 26.63
N TYR A 185 18.02 17.08 25.90
CA TYR A 185 17.97 17.84 24.65
C TYR A 185 16.72 18.71 24.57
N GLN A 186 16.81 19.76 23.75
CA GLN A 186 15.72 20.64 23.38
C GLN A 186 15.58 20.63 21.86
N SER A 187 14.36 20.45 21.34
CA SER A 187 14.12 20.59 19.90
C SER A 187 14.09 22.06 19.49
N ILE A 188 14.63 22.33 18.31
CA ILE A 188 14.57 23.61 17.63
C ILE A 188 13.65 23.41 16.44
N ILE A 189 12.42 23.92 16.57
CA ILE A 189 11.37 23.84 15.56
C ILE A 189 11.24 25.21 14.90
N PRO A 190 11.55 25.35 13.60
CA PRO A 190 11.46 26.64 12.92
C PRO A 190 10.04 27.23 12.88
N ASP A 191 9.04 26.35 12.83
CA ASP A 191 7.64 26.72 12.65
C ASP A 191 6.72 25.68 13.32
N PRO A 192 6.04 26.04 14.42
CA PRO A 192 5.17 25.13 15.16
C PRO A 192 3.93 24.71 14.36
N ASP A 193 3.55 25.44 13.30
CA ASP A 193 2.42 25.05 12.45
C ASP A 193 2.76 23.84 11.60
N HIS A 194 4.04 23.61 11.28
CA HIS A 194 4.51 22.48 10.46
C HIS A 194 4.97 21.26 11.27
N VAL A 195 5.44 21.49 12.50
CA VAL A 195 5.91 20.43 13.41
C VAL A 195 5.58 20.79 14.84
N ILE A 196 5.07 19.82 15.59
CA ILE A 196 4.91 19.95 17.03
C ILE A 196 5.74 18.89 17.73
N GLN A 197 6.27 19.23 18.91
CA GLN A 197 6.86 18.26 19.82
C GLN A 197 5.86 17.94 20.93
N GLN A 198 5.64 16.65 21.18
CA GLN A 198 4.88 16.15 22.32
C GLN A 198 5.75 15.12 23.04
N GLU A 199 6.23 15.47 24.24
CA GLU A 199 7.20 14.65 24.99
C GLU A 199 8.45 14.33 24.13
N ASN A 200 8.71 13.05 23.87
CA ASN A 200 9.80 12.55 23.04
C ASN A 200 9.38 12.30 21.57
N LYS A 201 8.17 12.72 21.17
CA LYS A 201 7.66 12.57 19.82
C LYS A 201 7.77 13.87 19.03
N ILE A 202 8.25 13.75 17.81
CA ILE A 202 8.21 14.80 16.80
C ILE A 202 7.10 14.47 15.82
N ILE A 203 6.07 15.30 15.78
CA ILE A 203 4.87 15.07 14.98
C ILE A 203 4.82 16.12 13.88
N ARG A 204 4.96 15.67 12.64
CA ARG A 204 4.70 16.52 11.48
C ARG A 204 3.20 16.76 11.36
N THR A 205 2.80 18.01 11.18
CA THR A 205 1.40 18.37 10.93
C THR A 205 1.04 18.17 9.44
N ASN A 206 -0.21 18.46 9.07
CA ASN A 206 -0.65 18.47 7.67
C ASN A 206 -0.33 19.77 6.93
N LYS A 207 0.39 20.71 7.57
CA LYS A 207 0.80 21.97 6.97
C LYS A 207 2.23 21.84 6.45
N GLY A 208 2.47 22.34 5.23
CA GLY A 208 3.77 22.27 4.58
C GLY A 208 4.10 20.92 3.93
N ASN A 209 5.07 20.93 3.03
CA ASN A 209 5.54 19.76 2.28
C ASN A 209 6.69 19.03 2.99
N LYS A 210 7.51 19.77 3.74
CA LYS A 210 8.75 19.29 4.38
C LYS A 210 8.90 19.94 5.74
N SER A 211 9.61 19.29 6.64
CA SER A 211 9.97 19.89 7.92
C SER A 211 11.35 19.40 8.36
N THR A 212 12.10 20.30 9.00
CA THR A 212 13.41 20.00 9.58
C THR A 212 13.38 20.40 11.05
N VAL A 213 13.88 19.53 11.93
CA VAL A 213 13.99 19.76 13.37
C VAL A 213 15.44 19.55 13.75
N ALA A 214 16.04 20.52 14.44
CA ALA A 214 17.37 20.39 15.02
C ALA A 214 17.26 20.14 16.53
N PHE A 215 18.35 19.71 17.17
CA PHE A 215 18.39 19.43 18.60
C PHE A 215 19.60 20.09 19.25
N ASN A 216 19.40 20.73 20.40
CA ASN A 216 20.43 21.29 21.28
C ASN A 216 20.60 20.32 22.47
N PRO A 217 21.80 19.88 22.90
CA PRO A 217 23.09 20.60 22.87
C PRO A 217 23.92 20.44 21.58
N VAL A 218 24.77 21.44 21.32
CA VAL A 218 25.89 21.32 20.38
C VAL A 218 26.91 20.33 20.94
N ILE A 219 27.24 19.31 20.15
CA ILE A 219 28.21 18.27 20.53
C ILE A 219 29.61 18.71 20.10
N THR A 220 30.42 19.16 21.05
CA THR A 220 31.79 19.64 20.79
C THR A 220 32.86 18.56 20.90
N SER A 221 32.57 17.45 21.59
CA SER A 221 33.50 16.32 21.78
C SER A 221 32.77 15.04 22.19
N GLY A 222 33.47 13.90 22.11
CA GLY A 222 32.94 12.59 22.51
C GLY A 222 32.17 11.87 21.40
N ILE A 223 31.46 10.80 21.79
CA ILE A 223 30.62 9.99 20.89
C ILE A 223 29.19 10.03 21.42
N VAL A 224 28.28 10.56 20.62
CA VAL A 224 26.85 10.64 20.94
C VAL A 224 26.08 9.67 20.06
N ARG A 225 25.08 9.01 20.66
CA ARG A 225 24.15 8.13 19.97
C ARG A 225 22.75 8.72 20.09
N PHE A 226 22.09 8.94 18.96
CA PHE A 226 20.66 9.20 18.92
C PHE A 226 19.95 7.96 18.36
N GLY A 227 18.74 7.70 18.84
CA GLY A 227 17.94 6.56 18.41
C GLY A 227 16.45 6.90 18.49
N GLY A 228 15.67 6.23 17.67
CA GLY A 228 14.22 6.41 17.58
C GLY A 228 13.62 5.50 16.52
N PHE A 229 12.31 5.59 16.35
CA PHE A 229 11.57 4.88 15.31
C PHE A 229 10.54 5.83 14.68
N PHE A 230 10.15 5.54 13.43
CA PHE A 230 9.11 6.29 12.74
C PHE A 230 7.76 5.61 12.97
N GLU A 231 6.82 6.30 13.61
CA GLU A 231 5.44 5.84 13.78
C GLU A 231 4.59 6.36 12.59
N LYS A 232 3.83 5.48 11.93
CA LYS A 232 2.87 5.86 10.85
C LYS A 232 3.50 6.69 9.72
N HIS A 233 4.67 6.28 9.24
CA HIS A 233 5.38 6.96 8.14
C HIS A 233 5.21 6.18 6.83
N PRO A 234 4.22 6.53 5.98
CA PRO A 234 3.87 5.73 4.80
C PRO A 234 4.92 5.78 3.68
N ASN A 235 5.80 6.79 3.69
CA ASN A 235 6.78 7.03 2.64
C ASN A 235 8.19 6.88 3.21
N ASN A 236 9.12 6.28 2.46
CA ASN A 236 10.51 6.16 2.89
C ASN A 236 11.31 7.46 2.73
N TRP A 237 10.68 8.64 2.78
CA TRP A 237 11.31 9.93 2.47
C TRP A 237 11.63 10.69 3.76
N PHE A 238 12.71 10.27 4.42
CA PHE A 238 13.21 10.95 5.61
C PHE A 238 14.72 11.14 5.50
N ARG A 239 15.21 12.15 6.22
CA ARG A 239 16.64 12.43 6.33
C ARG A 239 17.00 12.61 7.78
N ILE A 240 18.13 12.04 8.16
CA ILE A 240 18.73 12.25 9.48
C ILE A 240 20.17 12.66 9.26
N GLY A 241 20.66 13.61 10.04
CA GLY A 241 21.97 14.19 9.82
C GLY A 241 22.51 14.93 11.03
N ILE A 242 23.66 15.54 10.82
CA ILE A 242 24.31 16.49 11.71
C ILE A 242 24.50 17.80 10.96
N ASP A 243 24.39 18.90 11.67
CA ASP A 243 24.62 20.24 11.16
C ASP A 243 25.68 20.98 11.98
N ASP A 244 26.27 22.00 11.37
CA ASP A 244 27.05 22.98 12.08
C ASP A 244 26.13 23.82 12.96
N SER A 245 26.62 24.20 14.16
CA SER A 245 25.83 25.00 15.11
C SER A 245 25.34 26.35 14.58
N SER A 246 25.91 26.86 13.49
CA SER A 246 25.48 28.07 12.79
C SER A 246 24.34 27.85 11.78
N ALA A 247 23.96 26.60 11.49
CA ALA A 247 22.88 26.29 10.56
C ALA A 247 21.52 26.80 11.09
N VAL A 248 20.79 27.51 10.22
CA VAL A 248 19.44 28.02 10.54
C VAL A 248 18.46 27.41 9.56
N PHE A 249 17.54 26.58 10.06
CA PHE A 249 16.56 25.91 9.22
C PHE A 249 15.31 26.76 9.03
N GLY A 250 14.90 26.94 7.78
CA GLY A 250 13.64 27.60 7.44
C GLY A 250 12.44 26.66 7.52
N SER A 251 11.26 27.26 7.71
CA SER A 251 9.98 26.56 7.59
C SER A 251 9.78 25.99 6.18
N ASN A 252 9.26 24.76 6.07
CA ASN A 252 8.99 24.08 4.79
C ASN A 252 10.21 23.85 3.87
N GLN A 253 11.41 23.74 4.45
CA GLN A 253 12.65 23.54 3.70
C GLN A 253 13.34 22.21 4.03
N PHE A 254 14.13 21.70 3.08
CA PHE A 254 15.05 20.59 3.36
C PHE A 254 16.23 21.07 4.21
N PRO A 255 16.90 20.17 4.96
CA PRO A 255 18.08 20.52 5.75
C PRO A 255 19.19 21.16 4.91
N GLN A 256 19.32 20.77 3.64
CA GLN A 256 20.36 21.25 2.72
C GLN A 256 19.93 22.46 1.88
N SER A 257 18.82 23.12 2.21
CA SER A 257 18.33 24.25 1.41
C SER A 257 19.15 25.52 1.68
N GLY A 258 19.41 26.31 0.64
CA GLY A 258 20.11 27.59 0.77
C GLY A 258 21.56 27.43 1.22
N GLU A 259 21.98 28.21 2.22
CA GLU A 259 23.36 28.21 2.72
C GLU A 259 23.70 26.96 3.53
N ASN A 260 22.70 26.19 3.97
CA ASN A 260 22.91 25.00 4.80
C ASN A 260 23.44 23.79 4.02
N GLU A 261 23.51 23.84 2.69
CA GLU A 261 24.05 22.73 1.88
C GLU A 261 25.49 22.35 2.30
N LYS A 262 26.30 23.34 2.70
CA LYS A 262 27.69 23.14 3.15
C LYS A 262 27.80 22.85 4.65
N ASN A 263 26.76 23.16 5.40
CA ASN A 263 26.73 23.11 6.86
C ASN A 263 25.93 21.91 7.38
N THR A 264 25.46 21.03 6.51
CA THR A 264 24.64 19.87 6.92
C THR A 264 25.07 18.60 6.19
N VAL A 265 25.35 17.56 6.97
CA VAL A 265 25.60 16.20 6.47
C VAL A 265 24.40 15.34 6.83
N CYS A 266 23.63 14.90 5.83
CA CYS A 266 22.45 14.07 6.04
C CYS A 266 22.45 12.79 5.20
N TYR A 267 21.81 11.75 5.74
CA TYR A 267 21.57 10.47 5.10
C TYR A 267 20.15 10.40 4.57
N ARG A 268 19.97 9.89 3.35
CA ARG A 268 18.67 9.79 2.65
C ARG A 268 18.28 8.33 2.43
N ASP A 269 17.03 7.99 2.75
CA ASP A 269 16.18 6.87 2.29
C ASP A 269 16.69 5.42 2.35
N THR A 270 17.93 5.16 2.77
CA THR A 270 18.40 3.82 3.18
C THR A 270 19.78 4.02 3.83
N PHE A 271 20.13 3.22 4.84
CA PHE A 271 21.46 3.19 5.43
C PHE A 271 22.51 2.62 4.44
N THR A 272 22.61 3.19 3.24
CA THR A 272 23.57 2.81 2.20
C THR A 272 24.50 3.99 1.97
N PHE A 273 25.75 3.84 2.38
CA PHE A 273 26.78 4.87 2.30
C PHE A 273 26.96 5.36 0.84
N LEU A 274 26.60 6.61 0.59
CA LEU A 274 27.00 7.34 -0.62
C LEU A 274 27.94 8.47 -0.20
N LEU A 275 29.18 8.09 0.13
CA LEU A 275 30.27 9.05 0.34
C LEU A 275 30.63 9.68 -1.01
N LYS A 276 30.12 10.89 -1.26
CA LYS A 276 30.66 11.81 -2.27
C LYS A 276 31.51 12.89 -1.59
N THR A 277 32.54 12.47 -0.87
CA THR A 277 33.69 13.31 -0.47
C THR A 277 34.92 12.42 -0.35
N PRO A 278 36.13 12.90 -0.71
CA PRO A 278 37.35 12.11 -0.61
C PRO A 278 37.61 11.70 0.85
N PRO A 279 38.31 10.57 1.06
CA PRO A 279 38.39 9.92 2.36
C PRO A 279 39.18 10.79 3.34
N LEU A 280 38.51 11.28 4.39
CA LEU A 280 39.16 11.44 5.67
C LEU A 280 39.51 10.03 6.15
N GLN A 281 40.79 9.68 6.02
CA GLN A 281 41.32 8.42 6.51
C GLN A 281 41.03 8.31 8.01
N SER A 282 40.63 7.10 8.42
CA SER A 282 40.36 6.69 9.80
C SER A 282 39.04 7.18 10.40
N LEU A 283 37.98 6.39 10.19
CA LEU A 283 37.05 6.01 11.26
C LEU A 283 36.28 4.74 10.85
N ASN A 284 36.39 3.72 11.70
CA ASN A 284 35.95 2.35 11.48
C ASN A 284 34.45 2.21 11.17
N SER A 285 34.12 1.69 9.97
CA SER A 285 32.77 1.39 9.48
C SER A 285 32.07 0.19 10.15
N ARG A 286 32.21 -0.02 11.47
CA ARG A 286 31.75 -1.25 12.15
C ARG A 286 30.55 -1.11 13.11
N MET A 287 29.83 0.01 13.15
CA MET A 287 28.85 0.25 14.22
C MET A 287 27.48 0.78 13.81
N PHE A 288 26.84 0.22 12.78
CA PHE A 288 25.39 0.40 12.59
C PHE A 288 24.74 -0.86 12.01
N ASN A 289 24.56 -1.88 12.85
CA ASN A 289 23.56 -2.94 12.65
C ASN A 289 22.36 -2.60 13.53
N ILE A 290 21.29 -2.07 12.94
CA ILE A 290 20.03 -1.81 13.67
C ILE A 290 19.14 -3.05 13.57
N HIS A 291 18.79 -3.51 14.76
CA HIS A 291 17.85 -4.57 15.08
C HIS A 291 16.41 -4.11 14.80
N GLN A 292 15.80 -4.57 13.71
CA GLN A 292 14.34 -4.52 13.53
C GLN A 292 13.75 -5.86 13.95
N GLN A 293 13.44 -6.00 15.25
CA GLN A 293 12.59 -7.08 15.75
C GLN A 293 11.22 -6.52 16.16
N LYS A 294 10.19 -6.99 15.44
CA LYS A 294 8.87 -7.42 15.93
C LYS A 294 8.07 -6.44 16.82
N GLU A 295 7.34 -5.52 16.19
CA GLU A 295 6.11 -4.92 16.74
C GLU A 295 5.06 -4.81 15.62
N ALA A 296 4.73 -5.94 14.98
CA ALA A 296 3.68 -6.02 13.94
C ALA A 296 2.63 -7.11 14.25
N LEU A 297 2.56 -7.59 15.49
CA LEU A 297 1.73 -8.74 15.86
C LEU A 297 0.75 -8.50 17.02
N LYS A 298 0.62 -7.28 17.55
CA LYS A 298 -0.32 -6.99 18.65
C LYS A 298 -1.66 -6.38 18.23
N ASP A 299 -1.79 -5.86 17.00
CA ASP A 299 -3.01 -5.15 16.59
C ASP A 299 -4.06 -6.04 15.89
N LYS A 300 -3.88 -7.37 15.88
CA LYS A 300 -4.85 -8.32 15.28
C LYS A 300 -5.66 -9.16 16.28
N GLU A 301 -5.44 -9.02 17.59
CA GLU A 301 -6.20 -9.80 18.60
C GLU A 301 -7.46 -9.11 19.16
N PHE A 302 -7.77 -7.87 18.76
CA PHE A 302 -8.92 -7.13 19.32
C PHE A 302 -10.21 -7.12 18.47
N LEU A 303 -10.30 -7.91 17.39
CA LEU A 303 -11.48 -7.88 16.50
C LEU A 303 -12.29 -9.17 16.38
N ASN A 304 -11.95 -10.22 17.13
CA ASN A 304 -12.72 -11.49 17.14
C ASN A 304 -13.22 -11.86 18.54
N GLY A 305 -13.80 -10.89 19.25
CA GLY A 305 -14.58 -11.12 20.47
C GLY A 305 -16.07 -11.04 20.20
N GLU A 306 -16.76 -12.15 20.48
CA GLU A 306 -18.19 -12.26 20.79
C GLU A 306 -19.23 -12.13 19.66
N LYS A 307 -19.78 -13.28 19.26
CA LYS A 307 -21.23 -13.51 19.31
C LYS A 307 -21.52 -15.01 19.51
N VAL A 308 -21.93 -15.36 20.73
CA VAL A 308 -22.57 -16.62 21.14
C VAL A 308 -23.93 -16.25 21.73
N GLY A 309 -24.99 -16.98 21.36
CA GLY A 309 -26.37 -16.84 21.85
C GLY A 309 -27.16 -15.74 21.14
N GLU A 310 -28.41 -15.90 20.71
CA GLU A 310 -29.46 -16.92 20.92
C GLU A 310 -30.22 -17.16 19.60
#